data_AF-A0A2U9BX50-F1
#
_entry.id   AF-A0A2U9BX50-F1
#
_cell.length_a   1.000
_cell.length_b   1.000
_cell.length_c   1.000
_cell.angle_alpha   90.00
_cell.angle_beta   90.00
_cell.angle_gamma   90.00
#
_symmetry.space_group_name_H-M   'P 1'
#
loop_
_entity.id
_entity.type
_entity.pdbx_description
1 polymer ?
#
loop_
_entity_poly.entity_id
_entity_poly.type
_entity_poly.pdbx_seq_one_letter_code
_entity_poly.pdbx_strand_id
1 'polypeptide(L)'
;MPEGPELHLASLFVNKMCAGVVFTGPVRKSEVSKSPDVPFTCDAYCITAASRGKEVKLTLTPMKSDGAKRGGKAGQADQPMDVVFRFGMSGFFRFTTEDELPKHAHLRFYSTEKPCRVLSFVDTRRFGSWQPDGTWQAGRGPCIMFEYKSFRENVVSHLSDRAFDRPICEVLLNQKFFNGIGNYLRAEILFRLNIPPFVPARTVLEGLESEDLSDRRVKNEITDAKTSDQAKKKVVKEEVGDLLRLCHTVPLEVVNLGGKGYDPEKIQSHPRQKREQRKKMTMITQTRRWPGVALKAQ
;
A
#
# COMPACT_ATOMS: atom_id res chain seq x y z
N MET A 1 1.97 -8.89 5.84
CA MET A 1 2.63 -7.64 5.43
C MET A 1 1.58 -6.85 4.69
N PRO A 2 1.37 -5.56 5.00
CA PRO A 2 0.37 -4.75 4.32
C PRO A 2 0.74 -4.59 2.84
N GLU A 3 -0.29 -4.44 2.03
CA GLU A 3 -0.24 -4.30 0.59
C GLU A 3 -0.82 -2.95 0.20
N GLY A 4 -0.85 -2.63 -1.10
CA GLY A 4 -1.29 -1.31 -1.57
C GLY A 4 -2.54 -0.76 -0.88
N PRO A 5 -3.64 -1.53 -0.78
CA PRO A 5 -4.88 -1.09 -0.16
C PRO A 5 -4.71 -0.61 1.29
N GLU A 6 -4.00 -1.36 2.14
CA GLU A 6 -3.85 -0.99 3.55
C GLU A 6 -3.03 0.29 3.72
N LEU A 7 -1.99 0.49 2.89
CA LEU A 7 -1.20 1.72 2.92
C LEU A 7 -2.02 2.92 2.42
N HIS A 8 -2.87 2.71 1.41
CA HIS A 8 -3.76 3.76 0.94
C HIS A 8 -4.77 4.17 2.01
N LEU A 9 -5.47 3.20 2.60
CA LEU A 9 -6.42 3.46 3.69
C LEU A 9 -5.75 4.11 4.90
N ALA A 10 -4.49 3.76 5.20
CA ALA A 10 -3.71 4.43 6.24
C ALA A 10 -3.49 5.92 5.93
N SER A 11 -3.17 6.26 4.68
CA SER A 11 -3.00 7.66 4.28
C SER A 11 -4.31 8.45 4.36
N LEU A 12 -5.43 7.85 3.95
CA LEU A 12 -6.76 8.43 4.11
C LEU A 12 -7.11 8.64 5.59
N PHE A 13 -6.80 7.66 6.45
CA PHE A 13 -6.98 7.78 7.89
C PHE A 13 -6.19 8.97 8.45
N VAL A 14 -4.91 9.10 8.11
CA VAL A 14 -4.10 10.23 8.58
C VAL A 14 -4.69 11.56 8.12
N ASN A 15 -5.02 11.71 6.84
CA ASN A 15 -5.63 12.94 6.32
C ASN A 15 -6.94 13.28 7.03
N LYS A 16 -7.79 12.28 7.29
CA LYS A 16 -9.06 12.47 8.00
C LYS A 16 -8.84 12.91 9.45
N MET A 17 -7.95 12.23 10.18
CA MET A 17 -7.75 12.48 11.61
C MET A 17 -6.92 13.74 11.90
N CYS A 18 -6.03 14.11 10.98
CA CYS A 18 -5.18 15.30 11.10
C CYS A 18 -5.80 16.55 10.45
N ALA A 19 -6.95 16.43 9.78
CA ALA A 19 -7.66 17.58 9.21
C ALA A 19 -7.99 18.61 10.30
N GLY A 20 -7.49 19.84 10.14
CA GLY A 20 -7.71 20.93 11.09
C GLY A 20 -6.90 20.83 12.40
N VAL A 21 -6.09 19.77 12.57
CA VAL A 21 -5.24 19.60 13.75
C VAL A 21 -3.92 20.32 13.53
N VAL A 22 -3.53 21.14 14.50
CA VAL A 22 -2.22 21.81 14.54
C VAL A 22 -1.28 21.01 15.43
N PHE A 23 -0.10 20.68 14.90
CA PHE A 23 0.98 20.00 15.59
C PHE A 23 2.08 20.96 16.01
N THR A 24 2.87 20.59 17.01
CA THR A 24 3.91 21.44 17.59
C THR A 24 5.11 20.65 18.08
N GLY A 25 6.24 21.34 18.24
CA GLY A 25 7.47 20.82 18.78
C GLY A 25 8.21 19.87 17.84
N PRO A 26 9.18 19.10 18.39
CA PRO A 26 9.95 18.14 17.62
C PRO A 26 9.19 16.84 17.37
N VAL A 27 9.51 16.16 16.27
CA VAL A 27 9.08 14.78 16.05
C VAL A 27 9.84 13.85 17.01
N ARG A 28 9.12 13.06 17.83
CA ARG A 28 9.75 12.24 18.88
C ARG A 28 9.84 10.77 18.50
N LYS A 29 11.06 10.28 18.29
CA LYS A 29 11.37 8.85 18.16
C LYS A 29 11.42 8.17 19.52
N SER A 30 11.10 6.87 19.60
CA SER A 30 11.40 6.06 20.78
C SER A 30 12.87 5.65 20.81
N GLU A 31 13.49 5.59 21.99
CA GLU A 31 14.89 5.18 22.15
C GLU A 31 15.18 3.78 21.57
N VAL A 32 14.23 2.85 21.69
CA VAL A 32 14.38 1.46 21.23
C VAL A 32 14.29 1.25 19.71
N SER A 33 13.93 2.29 18.95
CA SER A 33 13.84 2.21 17.49
C SER A 33 15.20 2.45 16.84
N LYS A 34 15.60 1.56 15.94
CA LYS A 34 16.84 1.66 15.15
C LYS A 34 16.69 2.50 13.87
N SER A 35 15.48 2.97 13.57
CA SER A 35 15.21 3.87 12.45
C SER A 35 15.82 5.26 12.71
N PRO A 36 16.07 6.05 11.65
CA PRO A 36 16.68 7.38 11.80
C PRO A 36 15.81 8.34 12.61
N ASP A 37 16.44 9.33 13.24
CA ASP A 37 15.71 10.49 13.78
C ASP A 37 15.10 11.33 12.66
N VAL A 38 14.04 12.06 12.99
CA VAL A 38 13.40 13.00 12.07
C VAL A 38 13.75 14.41 12.54
N PRO A 39 14.71 15.11 11.90
CA PRO A 39 15.22 16.40 12.35
C PRO A 39 14.26 17.54 12.01
N PHE A 40 13.03 17.46 12.50
CA PHE A 40 11.97 18.44 12.28
C PHE A 40 11.44 18.95 13.62
N THR A 41 11.48 20.26 13.80
CA THR A 41 10.92 20.97 14.96
C THR A 41 10.21 22.22 14.47
N CYS A 42 8.94 22.42 14.81
CA CYS A 42 8.18 23.59 14.39
C CYS A 42 7.13 23.95 15.45
N ASP A 43 6.88 25.24 15.68
CA ASP A 43 5.91 25.67 16.73
C ASP A 43 4.47 25.35 16.32
N ALA A 44 4.16 25.41 15.02
CA ALA A 44 2.87 25.10 14.46
C ALA A 44 3.03 24.51 13.05
N TYR A 45 2.54 23.29 12.84
CA TYR A 45 2.57 22.64 11.53
C TYR A 45 1.37 21.72 11.33
N CYS A 46 1.04 21.47 10.06
CA CYS A 46 0.00 20.52 9.66
C CYS A 46 0.66 19.23 9.13
N ILE A 47 -0.07 18.12 9.23
CA ILE A 47 0.35 16.83 8.67
C ILE A 47 -0.65 16.40 7.61
N THR A 48 -0.15 16.08 6.43
CA THR A 48 -0.92 15.40 5.37
C THR A 48 -0.22 14.10 4.98
N ALA A 49 -0.93 13.22 4.27
CA ALA A 49 -0.44 11.92 3.87
C ALA A 49 -0.80 11.59 2.42
N ALA A 50 0.09 10.89 1.75
CA ALA A 50 -0.14 10.24 0.47
C ALA A 50 0.35 8.79 0.51
N SER A 51 -0.15 7.94 -0.37
CA SER A 51 0.30 6.55 -0.51
C SER A 51 0.74 6.28 -1.95
N ARG A 52 1.80 5.48 -2.12
CA ARG A 52 2.25 5.00 -3.42
C ARG A 52 2.71 3.55 -3.31
N GLY A 53 1.91 2.63 -3.85
CA GLY A 53 2.17 1.20 -3.71
C GLY A 53 2.25 0.79 -2.23
N LYS A 54 3.38 0.23 -1.79
CA LYS A 54 3.58 -0.18 -0.38
C LYS A 54 4.28 0.86 0.50
N GLU A 55 4.13 2.12 0.17
CA GLU A 55 4.72 3.24 0.89
C GLU A 55 3.65 4.28 1.26
N VAL A 56 3.81 4.90 2.42
CA VAL A 56 3.02 6.06 2.86
C VAL A 56 3.97 7.20 3.13
N LYS A 57 3.70 8.39 2.58
CA LYS A 57 4.49 9.59 2.82
C LYS A 57 3.68 10.55 3.64
N LEU A 58 4.23 11.00 4.77
CA LEU A 58 3.70 12.13 5.52
C LEU A 58 4.43 13.39 5.11
N THR A 59 3.68 14.48 4.90
CA THR A 59 4.24 15.80 4.63
C THR A 59 3.94 16.71 5.82
N LEU A 60 4.99 17.14 6.52
CA LEU A 60 4.96 18.04 7.67
C LEU A 60 5.11 19.47 7.15
N THR A 61 4.07 20.28 7.23
CA THR A 61 4.04 21.62 6.62
C THR A 61 3.98 22.70 7.71
N PRO A 62 5.07 23.49 7.93
CA PRO A 62 5.05 24.63 8.83
C PRO A 62 3.90 25.59 8.49
N MET A 63 3.19 26.07 9.51
CA MET A 63 2.20 27.13 9.36
C MET A 63 2.91 28.49 9.48
N LYS A 64 2.70 29.38 8.52
CA LYS A 64 3.19 30.76 8.62
C LYS A 64 2.36 31.49 9.68
N SER A 65 3.02 32.05 10.68
CA SER A 65 2.40 32.99 11.61
C SER A 65 2.31 34.36 10.94
N ASP A 66 1.11 34.93 10.87
CA ASP A 66 0.81 36.24 10.24
C ASP A 66 1.44 37.47 10.95
N GLY A 67 2.47 37.28 11.78
CA GLY A 67 3.13 38.40 12.48
C GLY A 67 4.59 38.18 12.88
N ALA A 68 5.21 37.06 12.53
CA ALA A 68 6.61 36.80 12.91
C ALA A 68 7.57 37.49 11.94
N LYS A 69 8.11 38.64 12.36
CA LYS A 69 9.32 39.23 11.78
C LYS A 69 10.37 38.14 11.57
N ARG A 70 11.00 38.14 10.38
CA ARG A 70 12.15 37.30 10.00
C ARG A 70 13.22 37.29 11.10
N GLY A 71 13.14 36.27 11.94
CA GLY A 71 13.97 36.07 13.11
C GLY A 71 13.63 34.70 13.67
N GLY A 72 13.71 33.67 12.81
CA GLY A 72 13.43 32.29 13.20
C GLY A 72 14.31 31.89 14.38
N LYS A 73 13.71 31.29 15.41
CA LYS A 73 14.50 30.67 16.48
C LYS A 73 15.39 29.59 15.86
N ALA A 74 16.66 29.55 16.26
CA ALA A 74 17.61 28.55 15.77
C ALA A 74 17.04 27.13 15.99
N GLY A 75 16.94 26.35 14.91
CA GLY A 75 16.43 24.97 14.94
C GLY A 75 14.96 24.77 14.55
N GLN A 76 14.26 25.83 14.12
CA GLN A 76 12.88 25.74 13.66
C GLN A 76 12.78 25.50 12.14
N ALA A 77 11.93 24.55 11.73
CA ALA A 77 11.69 24.24 10.33
C ALA A 77 10.81 25.31 9.68
N ASP A 78 11.31 25.89 8.58
CA ASP A 78 10.62 26.90 7.76
C ASP A 78 10.12 26.34 6.42
N GLN A 79 10.57 25.13 6.05
CA GLN A 79 10.18 24.43 4.83
C GLN A 79 9.44 23.12 5.15
N PRO A 80 8.51 22.68 4.29
CA PRO A 80 7.87 21.38 4.44
C PRO A 80 8.88 20.23 4.40
N MET A 81 8.66 19.20 5.20
CA MET A 81 9.47 17.97 5.22
C MET A 81 8.61 16.76 4.92
N ASP A 82 9.11 15.90 4.03
CA ASP A 82 8.51 14.60 3.73
C ASP A 82 9.16 13.48 4.57
N VAL A 83 8.33 12.59 5.10
CA VAL A 83 8.77 11.38 5.80
C VAL A 83 8.09 10.16 5.18
N VAL A 84 8.86 9.28 4.56
CA VAL A 84 8.35 8.11 3.83
C VAL A 84 8.42 6.86 4.71
N PHE A 85 7.29 6.19 4.90
CA PHE A 85 7.10 5.04 5.76
C PHE A 85 6.85 3.76 4.94
N ARG A 86 7.43 2.66 5.43
CA ARG A 86 7.10 1.29 5.05
C ARG A 86 6.70 0.55 6.30
N PHE A 87 5.49 -0.02 6.34
CA PHE A 87 4.90 -0.51 7.58
C PHE A 87 5.47 -1.86 8.08
N GLY A 88 6.27 -2.57 7.29
CA GLY A 88 6.76 -3.88 7.69
C GLY A 88 5.60 -4.85 7.90
N MET A 89 5.55 -5.60 9.01
CA MET A 89 4.45 -6.55 9.25
C MET A 89 3.39 -6.11 10.24
N SER A 90 3.70 -5.17 11.13
CA SER A 90 2.80 -4.72 12.20
C SER A 90 2.79 -3.21 12.37
N GLY A 91 3.36 -2.46 11.43
CA GLY A 91 3.30 -1.01 11.40
C GLY A 91 1.90 -0.51 11.08
N PHE A 92 1.47 0.52 11.79
CA PHE A 92 0.26 1.29 11.50
C PHE A 92 0.36 2.66 12.19
N PHE A 93 -0.35 3.65 11.66
CA PHE A 93 -0.66 4.91 12.33
C PHE A 93 -1.87 4.79 13.26
N ARG A 94 -1.77 5.43 14.42
CA ARG A 94 -2.86 5.62 15.37
C ARG A 94 -2.87 7.06 15.87
N PHE A 95 -4.06 7.59 16.14
CA PHE A 95 -4.24 8.92 16.73
C PHE A 95 -4.97 8.75 18.06
N THR A 96 -4.30 9.07 19.17
CA THR A 96 -4.80 8.90 20.56
C THR A 96 -4.59 10.17 21.36
N THR A 97 -5.15 10.26 22.57
CA THR A 97 -4.67 11.22 23.56
C THR A 97 -3.25 10.84 24.03
N GLU A 98 -2.57 11.78 24.68
CA GLU A 98 -1.27 11.53 25.30
C GLU A 98 -1.32 10.44 26.39
N ASP A 99 -2.42 10.38 27.14
CA ASP A 99 -2.62 9.43 28.24
C ASP A 99 -2.79 7.98 27.73
N GLU A 100 -3.26 7.82 26.49
CA GLU A 100 -3.53 6.53 25.84
C GLU A 100 -2.42 6.12 24.86
N LEU A 101 -1.22 6.69 25.01
CA LEU A 101 -0.12 6.47 24.08
C LEU A 101 0.23 4.96 23.98
N PRO A 102 0.21 4.37 22.76
CA PRO A 102 0.54 2.96 22.59
C PRO A 102 1.98 2.61 23.02
N LYS A 103 2.16 1.50 23.74
CA LYS A 103 3.47 1.00 24.21
C LYS A 103 4.55 0.92 23.11
N HIS A 104 4.15 0.61 21.88
CA HIS A 104 5.04 0.43 20.74
C HIS A 104 4.98 1.62 19.75
N ALA A 105 4.59 2.81 20.23
CA ALA A 105 4.65 4.05 19.46
C ALA A 105 6.11 4.49 19.25
N HIS A 106 6.65 4.21 18.07
CA HIS A 106 8.07 4.40 17.77
C HIS A 106 8.40 5.76 17.16
N LEU A 107 7.42 6.44 16.56
CA LEU A 107 7.54 7.82 16.08
C LEU A 107 6.24 8.56 16.42
N ARG A 108 6.35 9.76 16.99
CA ARG A 108 5.23 10.49 17.62
C ARG A 108 5.23 11.96 17.20
N PHE A 109 4.04 12.46 16.89
CA PHE A 109 3.77 13.86 16.53
C PHE A 109 2.69 14.40 17.48
N TYR A 110 2.99 15.48 18.20
CA TYR A 110 2.12 16.01 19.26
C TYR A 110 1.33 17.23 18.76
N SER A 111 0.03 17.24 19.03
CA SER A 111 -0.87 18.37 18.73
C SER A 111 -0.74 19.50 19.75
N THR A 112 -1.23 20.69 19.40
CA THR A 112 -1.41 21.83 20.33
C THR A 112 -2.75 21.79 21.09
N GLU A 113 -3.59 20.81 20.80
CA GLU A 113 -4.95 20.71 21.34
C GLU A 113 -4.95 20.39 22.84
N LYS A 114 -6.09 20.64 23.50
CA LYS A 114 -6.32 20.29 24.90
C LYS A 114 -7.62 19.48 25.00
N PRO A 115 -7.57 18.18 25.37
CA PRO A 115 -6.38 17.41 25.69
C PRO A 115 -5.46 17.19 24.49
N CYS A 116 -4.16 17.05 24.75
CA CYS A 116 -3.16 16.82 23.71
C CYS A 116 -3.43 15.46 23.03
N ARG A 117 -3.56 15.50 21.71
CA ARG A 117 -3.60 14.31 20.85
C ARG A 117 -2.25 14.06 20.18
N VAL A 118 -1.96 12.79 19.91
CA VAL A 118 -0.68 12.32 19.40
C VAL A 118 -0.91 11.38 18.22
N LEU A 119 -0.37 11.75 17.05
CA LEU A 119 -0.24 10.82 15.93
C LEU A 119 0.99 9.96 16.16
N SER A 120 0.82 8.64 16.13
CA SER A 120 1.86 7.66 16.44
C SER A 120 1.99 6.65 15.32
N PHE A 121 3.22 6.43 14.85
CA PHE A 121 3.57 5.21 14.11
C PHE A 121 3.89 4.10 15.11
N VAL A 122 3.01 3.10 15.18
CA VAL A 122 3.09 1.97 16.11
C VAL A 122 3.58 0.74 15.35
N ASP A 123 4.63 0.08 15.85
CA ASP A 123 5.11 -1.16 15.22
C ASP A 123 5.70 -2.15 16.24
N THR A 124 4.88 -3.09 16.70
CA THR A 124 5.28 -4.08 17.72
C THR A 124 6.50 -4.94 17.34
N ARG A 125 6.68 -5.23 16.05
CA ARG A 125 7.75 -6.11 15.56
C ARG A 125 8.98 -5.35 15.07
N ARG A 126 8.90 -4.01 14.95
CA ARG A 126 9.99 -3.12 14.50
C ARG A 126 10.57 -3.52 13.14
N PHE A 127 9.70 -3.95 12.22
CA PHE A 127 10.05 -4.26 10.83
C PHE A 127 9.69 -3.11 9.89
N GLY A 128 8.86 -2.18 10.34
CA GLY A 128 8.62 -0.93 9.67
C GLY A 128 9.86 -0.05 9.69
N SER A 129 9.97 0.81 8.69
CA SER A 129 11.03 1.81 8.57
C SER A 129 10.46 3.11 8.08
N TRP A 130 11.15 4.21 8.37
CA TRP A 130 10.88 5.50 7.78
C TRP A 130 12.16 6.19 7.32
N GLN A 131 12.02 7.14 6.40
CA GLN A 131 13.11 7.95 5.88
C GLN A 131 12.69 9.44 5.91
N PRO A 132 13.35 10.29 6.71
CA PRO A 132 13.17 11.74 6.68
C PRO A 132 13.75 12.32 5.39
N ASP A 133 13.25 13.48 4.95
CA ASP A 133 13.61 14.13 3.69
C ASP A 133 13.55 13.16 2.49
N GLY A 134 12.64 12.19 2.59
CA GLY A 134 12.58 11.05 1.68
C GLY A 134 11.66 11.34 0.50
N THR A 135 12.07 10.87 -0.68
CA THR A 135 11.17 10.65 -1.80
C THR A 135 10.73 9.18 -1.84
N TRP A 136 9.76 8.85 -2.68
CA TRP A 136 9.39 7.45 -2.92
C TRP A 136 10.63 6.63 -3.29
N GLN A 137 10.69 5.36 -2.86
CA GLN A 137 11.88 4.55 -3.08
C GLN A 137 12.15 4.39 -4.61
N ALA A 138 13.28 4.90 -5.09
CA ALA A 138 13.60 5.00 -6.53
C ALA A 138 13.52 3.66 -7.29
N GLY A 139 13.78 2.53 -6.63
CA GLY A 139 13.69 1.20 -7.24
C GLY A 139 12.27 0.64 -7.37
N ARG A 140 11.24 1.38 -6.96
CA ARG A 140 9.83 0.95 -7.04
C ARG A 140 9.13 1.57 -8.24
N GLY A 141 8.40 0.72 -8.97
CA GLY A 141 7.59 1.13 -10.11
C GLY A 141 6.37 1.98 -9.74
N PRO A 142 5.59 2.38 -10.75
CA PRO A 142 4.33 3.08 -10.56
C PRO A 142 3.33 2.28 -9.70
N CYS A 143 2.51 2.98 -8.93
CA CYS A 143 1.47 2.37 -8.12
C CYS A 143 0.39 1.74 -8.99
N ILE A 144 0.12 0.45 -8.75
CA ILE A 144 -0.92 -0.31 -9.46
C ILE A 144 -2.33 0.30 -9.35
N MET A 145 -2.63 1.05 -8.28
CA MET A 145 -3.98 1.60 -8.03
C MET A 145 -4.18 2.98 -8.63
N PHE A 146 -3.17 3.85 -8.57
CA PHE A 146 -3.34 5.28 -8.88
C PHE A 146 -2.46 5.77 -10.04
N GLU A 147 -1.59 4.91 -10.58
CA GLU A 147 -0.73 5.20 -11.73
C GLU A 147 -0.88 4.08 -12.78
N TYR A 148 -2.09 3.58 -13.01
CA TYR A 148 -2.34 2.36 -13.81
C TYR A 148 -1.73 2.40 -15.21
N LYS A 149 -1.91 3.50 -15.97
CA LYS A 149 -1.35 3.64 -17.32
C LYS A 149 0.17 3.49 -17.30
N SER A 150 0.85 4.26 -16.44
CA SER A 150 2.30 4.18 -16.28
C SER A 150 2.76 2.81 -15.75
N PHE A 151 2.00 2.18 -14.86
CA PHE A 151 2.26 0.81 -14.39
C PHE A 151 2.22 -0.19 -15.55
N ARG A 152 1.15 -0.18 -16.34
CA ARG A 152 0.95 -1.09 -17.47
C ARG A 152 2.06 -0.91 -18.50
N GLU A 153 2.34 0.33 -18.89
CA GLU A 153 3.43 0.68 -19.80
C GLU A 153 4.78 0.19 -19.27
N ASN A 154 5.07 0.41 -17.98
CA ASN A 154 6.32 -0.01 -17.35
C ASN A 154 6.50 -1.54 -17.40
N VAL A 155 5.43 -2.33 -17.26
CA VAL A 155 5.52 -3.79 -17.39
C VAL A 155 5.72 -4.21 -18.85
N VAL A 156 4.85 -3.74 -19.75
CA VAL A 156 4.86 -4.16 -21.17
C VAL A 156 6.16 -3.78 -21.88
N SER A 157 6.69 -2.57 -21.61
CA SER A 157 7.96 -2.10 -22.19
C SER A 157 9.20 -2.84 -21.69
N HIS A 158 9.11 -3.58 -20.58
CA HIS A 158 10.24 -4.27 -19.96
C HIS A 158 10.08 -5.79 -19.94
N LEU A 159 9.18 -6.40 -20.72
CA LEU A 159 8.98 -7.87 -20.73
C LEU A 159 10.23 -8.68 -21.12
N SER A 160 11.22 -8.05 -21.76
CA SER A 160 12.53 -8.62 -22.05
C SER A 160 13.47 -8.70 -20.84
N ASP A 161 13.15 -8.04 -19.72
CA ASP A 161 13.91 -8.11 -18.46
C ASP A 161 13.88 -9.55 -17.91
N ARG A 162 15.02 -10.01 -17.39
CA ARG A 162 15.18 -11.36 -16.80
C ARG A 162 14.26 -11.61 -15.61
N ALA A 163 13.77 -10.56 -14.98
CA ALA A 163 12.76 -10.67 -13.94
C ALA A 163 11.54 -11.49 -14.42
N PHE A 164 11.16 -11.40 -15.70
CA PHE A 164 9.98 -12.08 -16.26
C PHE A 164 10.22 -13.54 -16.69
N ASP A 165 11.45 -14.04 -16.60
CA ASP A 165 11.75 -15.48 -16.75
C ASP A 165 11.27 -16.31 -15.55
N ARG A 166 11.08 -15.64 -14.40
CA ARG A 166 10.66 -16.27 -13.16
C ARG A 166 9.16 -16.61 -13.17
N PRO A 167 8.72 -17.53 -12.29
CA PRO A 167 7.31 -17.82 -12.05
C PRO A 167 6.45 -16.56 -11.84
N ILE A 168 5.26 -16.51 -12.45
CA ILE A 168 4.37 -15.34 -12.36
C ILE A 168 4.03 -14.97 -10.92
N CYS A 169 3.84 -15.94 -10.03
CA CYS A 169 3.57 -15.65 -8.62
C CYS A 169 4.73 -14.94 -7.91
N GLU A 170 5.98 -15.14 -8.33
CA GLU A 170 7.15 -14.45 -7.80
C GLU A 170 7.29 -13.06 -8.41
N VAL A 171 7.07 -12.95 -9.73
CA VAL A 171 7.15 -11.69 -10.46
C VAL A 171 6.11 -10.68 -9.99
N LEU A 172 4.90 -11.12 -9.67
CA LEU A 172 3.86 -10.28 -9.07
C LEU A 172 4.29 -9.65 -7.72
N LEU A 173 5.28 -10.21 -7.02
CA LEU A 173 5.81 -9.61 -5.80
C LEU A 173 6.94 -8.59 -6.06
N ASN A 174 7.45 -8.51 -7.30
CA ASN A 174 8.53 -7.60 -7.65
C ASN A 174 8.04 -6.14 -7.67
N GLN A 175 8.45 -5.36 -6.67
CA GLN A 175 7.98 -3.98 -6.50
C GLN A 175 8.54 -2.98 -7.52
N LYS A 176 9.54 -3.37 -8.34
CA LYS A 176 9.97 -2.60 -9.52
C LYS A 176 8.86 -2.52 -10.57
N PHE A 177 8.03 -3.55 -10.66
CA PHE A 177 6.98 -3.68 -11.68
C PHE A 177 5.57 -3.63 -11.08
N PHE A 178 5.33 -4.34 -9.99
CA PHE A 178 4.01 -4.48 -9.35
C PHE A 178 3.96 -3.79 -7.98
N ASN A 179 4.28 -2.49 -7.94
CA ASN A 179 4.35 -1.73 -6.70
C ASN A 179 2.96 -1.60 -6.04
N GLY A 180 2.76 -2.35 -4.96
CA GLY A 180 1.47 -2.48 -4.28
C GLY A 180 1.03 -3.93 -4.09
N ILE A 181 1.37 -4.84 -5.01
CA ILE A 181 0.98 -6.24 -4.92
C ILE A 181 1.79 -6.95 -3.83
N GLY A 182 1.12 -7.71 -2.97
CA GLY A 182 1.74 -8.66 -2.06
C GLY A 182 1.15 -10.05 -2.18
N ASN A 183 1.17 -10.77 -1.07
CA ASN A 183 0.92 -12.19 -1.05
C ASN A 183 -0.57 -12.55 -1.20
N TYR A 184 -1.47 -11.76 -0.62
CA TYR A 184 -2.90 -12.05 -0.78
C TYR A 184 -3.41 -11.55 -2.13
N LEU A 185 -2.97 -10.38 -2.60
CA LEU A 185 -3.39 -9.86 -3.91
C LEU A 185 -2.94 -10.77 -5.04
N ARG A 186 -1.68 -11.23 -5.03
CA ARG A 186 -1.21 -12.15 -6.09
C ARG A 186 -2.03 -13.45 -6.13
N ALA A 187 -2.44 -13.97 -4.98
CA ALA A 187 -3.20 -15.21 -4.90
C ALA A 187 -4.61 -15.00 -5.48
N GLU A 188 -5.27 -13.92 -5.09
CA GLU A 188 -6.61 -13.56 -5.58
C GLU A 188 -6.59 -13.27 -7.09
N ILE A 189 -5.62 -12.50 -7.57
CA ILE A 189 -5.48 -12.15 -8.99
C ILE A 189 -5.26 -13.40 -9.85
N LEU A 190 -4.33 -14.28 -9.46
CA LEU A 190 -4.05 -15.51 -10.20
C LEU A 190 -5.24 -16.47 -10.16
N PHE A 191 -5.95 -16.52 -9.02
CA PHE A 191 -7.14 -17.35 -8.86
C PHE A 191 -8.26 -16.92 -9.82
N ARG A 192 -8.55 -15.62 -9.93
CA ARG A 192 -9.60 -15.11 -10.82
C ARG A 192 -9.38 -15.44 -12.30
N LEU A 193 -8.14 -15.56 -12.74
CA LEU A 193 -7.77 -15.93 -14.12
C LEU A 193 -7.45 -17.43 -14.29
N ASN A 194 -7.54 -18.23 -13.23
CA ASN A 194 -7.10 -19.62 -13.22
C ASN A 194 -5.67 -19.82 -13.77
N ILE A 195 -4.78 -18.86 -13.56
CA ILE A 195 -3.38 -18.94 -14.01
C ILE A 195 -2.60 -19.77 -13.00
N PRO A 196 -1.95 -20.88 -13.42
CA PRO A 196 -1.12 -21.66 -12.51
C PRO A 196 0.06 -20.81 -12.00
N PRO A 197 0.36 -20.78 -10.69
CA PRO A 197 1.29 -19.80 -10.12
C PRO A 197 2.76 -19.95 -10.59
N PHE A 198 3.12 -21.14 -11.09
CA PHE A 198 4.50 -21.49 -11.46
C PHE A 198 4.82 -21.38 -12.95
N VAL A 199 3.88 -20.91 -13.77
CA VAL A 199 4.18 -20.63 -15.19
C VAL A 199 5.13 -19.43 -15.31
N PRO A 200 6.02 -19.40 -16.31
CA PRO A 200 6.88 -18.25 -16.57
C PRO A 200 6.04 -16.98 -16.78
N ALA A 201 6.43 -15.88 -16.12
CA ALA A 201 5.65 -14.64 -16.18
C ALA A 201 5.56 -14.06 -17.59
N ARG A 202 6.64 -14.18 -18.38
CA ARG A 202 6.66 -13.70 -19.77
C ARG A 202 5.57 -14.35 -20.62
N THR A 203 5.38 -15.66 -20.53
CA THR A 203 4.35 -16.39 -21.28
C THR A 203 2.93 -15.92 -20.94
N VAL A 204 2.69 -15.49 -19.70
CA VAL A 204 1.38 -14.98 -19.25
C VAL A 204 1.13 -13.54 -19.72
N LEU A 205 2.19 -12.75 -19.84
CA LEU A 205 2.13 -11.32 -20.14
C LEU A 205 2.39 -11.00 -21.63
N GLU A 206 2.87 -11.97 -22.41
CA GLU A 206 3.05 -11.86 -23.85
C GLU A 206 1.71 -11.60 -24.55
N GLY A 207 1.73 -10.68 -25.52
CA GLY A 207 0.54 -10.27 -26.26
C GLY A 207 -0.32 -9.19 -25.59
N LEU A 208 0.03 -8.75 -24.37
CA LEU A 208 -0.62 -7.58 -23.76
C LEU A 208 -0.06 -6.29 -24.36
N GLU A 209 -0.93 -5.49 -24.97
CA GLU A 209 -0.59 -4.19 -25.54
C GLU A 209 -0.75 -3.05 -24.51
N SER A 210 -0.07 -1.92 -24.76
CA SER A 210 -0.31 -0.68 -24.02
C SER A 210 -1.72 -0.16 -24.26
N GLU A 211 -2.32 0.54 -23.29
CA GLU A 211 -3.71 1.00 -23.41
C GLU A 211 -3.93 1.97 -24.59
N ASP A 212 -2.91 2.72 -24.98
CA ASP A 212 -2.99 3.64 -26.12
C ASP A 212 -3.24 2.92 -27.45
N LEU A 213 -2.97 1.62 -27.54
CA LEU A 213 -3.28 0.77 -28.69
C LEU A 213 -4.63 0.06 -28.56
N SER A 214 -5.02 -0.35 -27.34
CA SER A 214 -6.33 -0.96 -27.11
C SER A 214 -7.48 0.04 -27.29
N ASP A 215 -7.33 1.28 -26.83
CA ASP A 215 -8.34 2.34 -27.05
C ASP A 215 -8.46 2.72 -28.54
N ARG A 216 -7.36 2.62 -29.31
CA ARG A 216 -7.37 2.82 -30.76
C ARG A 216 -8.04 1.66 -31.48
N ARG A 217 -7.81 0.41 -31.07
CA ARG A 217 -8.53 -0.76 -31.60
C ARG A 217 -10.02 -0.70 -31.29
N VAL A 218 -10.41 -0.40 -30.05
CA VAL A 218 -11.81 -0.24 -29.67
C VAL A 218 -12.47 0.90 -30.47
N LYS A 219 -11.79 2.03 -30.68
CA LYS A 219 -12.30 3.10 -31.55
C LYS A 219 -12.42 2.68 -33.02
N ASN A 220 -11.45 1.94 -33.54
CA ASN A 220 -11.46 1.45 -34.94
C ASN A 220 -12.55 0.38 -35.16
N GLU A 221 -12.74 -0.54 -34.23
CA GLU A 221 -13.80 -1.55 -34.27
C GLU A 221 -15.20 -0.92 -34.14
N ILE A 222 -15.35 0.14 -33.33
CA ILE A 222 -16.60 0.91 -33.23
C ILE A 222 -16.88 1.73 -34.51
N THR A 223 -15.84 2.21 -35.22
CA THR A 223 -16.03 2.88 -36.51
C THR A 223 -16.38 1.90 -37.63
N ASP A 224 -15.83 0.68 -37.62
CA ASP A 224 -16.14 -0.35 -38.62
C ASP A 224 -17.52 -1.00 -38.38
N ALA A 225 -17.99 -1.07 -37.13
CA ALA A 225 -19.31 -1.61 -36.77
C ALA A 225 -20.49 -0.64 -37.03
N LYS A 226 -20.24 0.62 -37.42
CA LYS A 226 -21.30 1.60 -37.75
C LYS A 226 -21.85 1.49 -39.18
N THR A 227 -21.52 0.41 -39.89
CA THR A 227 -22.10 0.06 -41.19
C THR A 227 -22.68 -1.36 -41.18
N SER A 228 -23.57 -1.67 -40.25
CA SER A 228 -24.72 -2.56 -40.50
C SER A 228 -25.68 -2.53 -39.32
N ASP A 229 -26.91 -2.10 -39.60
CA ASP A 229 -28.05 -2.25 -38.71
C ASP A 229 -28.25 -3.73 -38.35
N GLN A 230 -28.29 -4.06 -37.06
CA GLN A 230 -29.37 -4.86 -36.47
C GLN A 230 -29.24 -5.00 -34.95
N ALA A 231 -30.36 -4.70 -34.29
CA ALA A 231 -30.57 -4.79 -32.85
C ALA A 231 -30.32 -6.21 -32.30
N LYS A 232 -29.40 -6.37 -31.34
CA LYS A 232 -29.40 -7.50 -30.40
C LYS A 232 -28.96 -7.10 -28.99
N LYS A 233 -29.87 -7.40 -28.05
CA LYS A 233 -29.74 -7.54 -26.59
C LYS A 233 -28.33 -7.37 -26.01
N LYS A 234 -28.20 -6.33 -25.18
CA LYS A 234 -27.07 -6.05 -24.28
C LYS A 234 -26.95 -7.16 -23.22
N VAL A 235 -26.21 -8.21 -23.53
CA VAL A 235 -25.63 -9.11 -22.52
C VAL A 235 -24.40 -8.39 -21.98
N VAL A 236 -24.50 -7.84 -20.78
CA VAL A 236 -23.33 -7.34 -20.05
C VAL A 236 -22.52 -8.56 -19.64
N LYS A 237 -21.62 -8.97 -20.53
CA LYS A 237 -20.57 -9.94 -20.22
C LYS A 237 -19.53 -9.14 -19.44
N GLU A 238 -19.42 -9.37 -18.14
CA GLU A 238 -18.27 -8.89 -17.36
C GLU A 238 -17.01 -9.35 -18.09
N GLU A 239 -16.32 -8.43 -18.75
CA GLU A 239 -15.02 -8.69 -19.33
C GLU A 239 -14.08 -9.00 -18.17
N VAL A 240 -13.76 -10.28 -18.02
CA VAL A 240 -12.64 -10.71 -17.18
C VAL A 240 -11.40 -10.07 -17.79
N GLY A 241 -11.02 -8.91 -17.26
CA GLY A 241 -9.90 -8.13 -17.75
C GLY A 241 -8.60 -8.92 -17.66
N ASP A 242 -7.61 -8.53 -18.46
CA ASP A 242 -6.29 -9.16 -18.43
C ASP A 242 -5.61 -9.07 -17.04
N LEU A 243 -4.51 -9.80 -16.87
CA LEU A 243 -3.78 -9.86 -15.60
C LEU A 243 -3.41 -8.47 -15.05
N LEU A 244 -2.96 -7.55 -15.92
CA LEU A 244 -2.55 -6.21 -15.50
C LEU A 244 -3.76 -5.37 -15.08
N ARG A 245 -4.90 -5.54 -15.75
CA ARG A 245 -6.16 -4.92 -15.35
C ARG A 245 -6.60 -5.41 -13.97
N LEU A 246 -6.51 -6.72 -13.69
CA LEU A 246 -6.82 -7.25 -12.36
C LEU A 246 -5.83 -6.80 -11.28
N CYS A 247 -4.55 -6.60 -11.62
CA CYS A 247 -3.59 -5.97 -10.71
C CYS A 247 -4.01 -4.55 -10.29
N HIS A 248 -4.86 -3.88 -11.06
CA HIS A 248 -5.40 -2.57 -10.75
C HIS A 248 -6.77 -2.63 -10.05
N THR A 249 -7.69 -3.43 -10.57
CA THR A 249 -9.08 -3.45 -10.08
C THR A 249 -9.23 -4.21 -8.76
N VAL A 250 -8.57 -5.36 -8.58
CA VAL A 250 -8.69 -6.17 -7.36
C VAL A 250 -8.28 -5.40 -6.10
N PRO A 251 -7.15 -4.66 -6.08
CA PRO A 251 -6.81 -3.81 -4.93
C PRO A 251 -7.84 -2.69 -4.67
N LEU A 252 -8.43 -2.11 -5.72
CA LEU A 252 -9.45 -1.06 -5.58
C LEU A 252 -10.75 -1.61 -4.99
N GLU A 253 -11.12 -2.85 -5.29
CA GLU A 253 -12.22 -3.53 -4.59
C GLU A 253 -11.96 -3.58 -3.08
N VAL A 254 -10.74 -3.93 -2.67
CA VAL A 254 -10.37 -3.96 -1.24
C VAL A 254 -10.50 -2.58 -0.59
N VAL A 255 -10.12 -1.51 -1.29
CA VAL A 255 -10.33 -0.14 -0.82
C VAL A 255 -11.82 0.18 -0.66
N ASN A 256 -12.64 -0.25 -1.62
CA ASN A 256 -14.08 0.01 -1.66
C ASN A 256 -14.92 -0.88 -0.73
N LEU A 257 -14.37 -1.97 -0.20
CA LEU A 257 -15.07 -2.89 0.72
C LEU A 257 -15.51 -2.25 2.05
N GLY A 258 -15.11 -1.00 2.33
CA GLY A 258 -15.69 -0.16 3.37
C GLY A 258 -15.37 -0.59 4.81
N GLY A 259 -14.57 0.21 5.51
CA GLY A 259 -14.50 0.22 6.98
C GLY A 259 -13.78 -0.94 7.69
N LYS A 260 -13.24 -1.94 6.97
CA LYS A 260 -12.49 -3.08 7.59
C LYS A 260 -10.99 -3.14 7.26
N GLY A 261 -10.51 -2.38 6.28
CA GLY A 261 -9.12 -2.48 5.82
C GLY A 261 -8.09 -1.75 6.69
N TYR A 262 -8.52 -0.72 7.43
CA TYR A 262 -7.65 0.04 8.32
C TYR A 262 -8.38 0.41 9.63
N ASP A 263 -8.24 -0.45 10.62
CA ASP A 263 -8.82 -0.28 11.96
C ASP A 263 -7.71 -0.42 13.02
N PRO A 264 -7.10 0.70 13.47
CA PRO A 264 -6.00 0.65 14.41
C PRO A 264 -6.40 0.13 15.80
N GLU A 265 -7.69 0.14 16.16
CA GLU A 265 -8.18 -0.36 17.45
C GLU A 265 -8.23 -1.90 17.46
N LYS A 266 -8.68 -2.52 16.36
CA LYS A 266 -8.70 -3.98 16.24
C LYS A 266 -7.30 -4.61 16.19
N ILE A 267 -6.30 -3.91 15.67
CA ILE A 267 -4.93 -4.44 15.50
C ILE A 267 -4.26 -4.80 16.85
N GLN A 268 -4.60 -4.14 17.96
CA GLN A 268 -4.07 -4.45 19.29
C GLN A 268 -4.76 -5.62 20.01
N SER A 269 -6.02 -5.93 19.66
CA SER A 269 -6.82 -6.99 20.34
C SER A 269 -6.43 -8.42 19.93
N HIS A 270 -5.72 -8.60 18.80
CA HIS A 270 -5.46 -9.88 18.17
C HIS A 270 -4.28 -10.76 18.65
N PRO A 271 -3.38 -10.39 19.58
CA PRO A 271 -2.28 -11.29 19.96
C PRO A 271 -2.76 -12.53 20.73
N ARG A 272 -3.89 -12.46 21.45
CA ARG A 272 -4.41 -13.59 22.25
C ARG A 272 -5.22 -14.60 21.42
N GLN A 273 -6.10 -14.14 20.53
CA GLN A 273 -6.97 -15.04 19.74
C GLN A 273 -6.23 -15.88 18.69
N LYS A 274 -5.11 -15.38 18.14
CA LYS A 274 -4.28 -16.15 17.19
C LYS A 274 -3.59 -17.37 17.82
N ARG A 275 -3.33 -17.35 19.14
CA ARG A 275 -2.68 -18.47 19.85
C ARG A 275 -3.65 -19.64 20.05
N GLU A 276 -4.93 -19.33 20.15
CA GLU A 276 -6.03 -20.30 20.35
C GLU A 276 -6.53 -20.88 19.02
N GLN A 277 -6.61 -20.05 17.98
CA GLN A 277 -6.86 -20.51 16.61
C GLN A 277 -5.69 -21.36 16.07
N ARG A 278 -4.42 -21.04 16.37
CA ARG A 278 -3.29 -21.90 16.01
C ARG A 278 -3.37 -23.28 16.67
N LYS A 279 -3.77 -23.37 17.95
CA LYS A 279 -3.96 -24.67 18.62
C LYS A 279 -5.09 -25.49 17.99
N LYS A 280 -6.20 -24.84 17.58
CA LYS A 280 -7.29 -25.52 16.88
C LYS A 280 -6.92 -25.94 15.45
N MET A 281 -6.12 -25.14 14.74
CA MET A 281 -5.76 -25.41 13.34
C MET A 281 -4.66 -26.48 13.20
N THR A 282 -3.74 -26.61 14.18
CA THR A 282 -2.78 -27.73 14.23
C THR A 282 -3.45 -29.08 14.50
N MET A 283 -4.60 -29.10 15.18
CA MET A 283 -5.40 -30.33 15.35
C MET A 283 -6.18 -30.71 14.07
N ILE A 284 -6.59 -29.72 13.27
CA ILE A 284 -7.34 -29.96 12.02
C ILE A 284 -6.41 -30.41 10.88
N THR A 285 -5.15 -29.99 10.85
CA THR A 285 -4.18 -30.42 9.82
C THR A 285 -3.63 -31.83 10.03
N GLN A 286 -3.76 -32.41 11.23
CA GLN A 286 -3.44 -33.84 11.44
C GLN A 286 -4.51 -34.80 10.89
N THR A 287 -5.70 -34.31 10.54
CA THR A 287 -6.84 -35.16 10.14
C THR A 287 -7.22 -35.10 8.66
N ARG A 288 -6.51 -34.34 7.82
CA ARG A 288 -6.73 -34.35 6.36
C ARG A 288 -5.42 -34.47 5.58
N ARG A 289 -4.93 -35.71 5.45
CA ARG A 289 -3.97 -36.10 4.40
C ARG A 289 -4.66 -36.01 3.04
N TRP A 290 -4.00 -35.34 2.09
CA TRP A 290 -4.30 -35.48 0.67
C TRP A 290 -3.92 -36.90 0.20
N PRO A 291 -4.75 -37.60 -0.60
CA PRO A 291 -4.38 -38.88 -1.17
C PRO A 291 -3.39 -38.69 -2.32
N GLY A 292 -2.25 -39.38 -2.25
CA GLY A 292 -1.51 -39.83 -3.43
C GLY A 292 -0.42 -38.91 -3.98
N VAL A 293 0.78 -38.99 -3.40
CA VAL A 293 2.03 -39.07 -4.17
C VAL A 293 3.01 -39.93 -3.35
N ALA A 294 3.17 -41.20 -3.73
CA ALA A 294 4.23 -42.05 -3.21
C ALA A 294 5.44 -41.93 -4.15
N LEU A 295 6.45 -41.15 -3.78
CA LEU A 295 7.78 -41.30 -4.35
C LEU A 295 8.44 -42.52 -3.69
N LYS A 296 8.59 -43.61 -4.45
CA LYS A 296 9.56 -44.67 -4.14
C LYS A 296 10.94 -44.17 -4.55
N ALA A 297 11.85 -44.10 -3.58
CA ALA A 297 13.27 -44.00 -3.83
C ALA A 297 13.83 -45.42 -4.05
N GLN A 298 14.57 -45.59 -5.15
CA GLN A 298 15.67 -46.54 -5.32
C GLN A 298 16.78 -45.79 -6.02
#